data_AF-A0ABC8S7M6-F1
#
_entry.id   AF-A0ABC8S7M6-F1
#
_cell.length_a   1.000
_cell.length_b   1.000
_cell.length_c   1.000
_cell.angle_alpha   90.00
_cell.angle_beta   90.00
_cell.angle_gamma   90.00
#
_symmetry.space_group_name_H-M   'P 1'
#
loop_
_entity.id
_entity.type
_entity.pdbx_description
1 polymer ?
#
loop_
_entity_poly.entity_id
_entity_poly.type
_entity_poly.pdbx_seq_one_letter_code
_entity_poly.pdbx_strand_id
1 'polypeptide(L)'
;MAAPENATGSSLRLAFGNVLSFFILLLIGVLAFSIRLFSVIKYERVIHEFDPYFNYRVTQYLAKNGIYDFWNWFDDRTWYPLGRVIGGTVYPGLTLTAGTLWWILNSLNIPLSVETVCVFTAPTFSAIAAWATFLLTKEVKGTGAGLTAAALLAMVPSYISRSVAGSYDNEAVAIFALIFTFYLYIKTLNTGSLFYATLNAIAYFYWSLFLSAVHCICSTCKYVVH
;
A
#
# COMPACT_ATOMS: atom_id res chain seq x y z
N MET A 1 24.83 -38.23 -31.76
CA MET A 1 24.51 -37.88 -30.36
C MET A 1 25.15 -36.53 -30.07
N ALA A 2 24.41 -35.43 -30.21
CA ALA A 2 24.87 -34.10 -29.80
C ALA A 2 24.27 -33.83 -28.42
N ALA A 3 25.13 -33.64 -27.42
CA ALA A 3 24.74 -33.36 -26.04
C ALA A 3 24.21 -31.92 -25.90
N PRO A 4 23.33 -31.63 -24.92
CA PRO A 4 22.70 -30.32 -24.74
C PRO A 4 23.59 -29.39 -23.91
N GLU A 5 24.74 -28.95 -24.44
CA GLU A 5 25.62 -28.01 -23.71
C GLU A 5 25.05 -26.57 -23.65
N ASN A 6 24.06 -26.24 -24.48
CA ASN A 6 23.47 -24.89 -24.53
C ASN A 6 22.35 -24.62 -23.51
N ALA A 7 21.85 -25.65 -22.81
CA ALA A 7 20.74 -25.51 -21.87
C ALA A 7 21.17 -24.99 -20.48
N THR A 8 22.42 -25.28 -20.08
CA THR A 8 22.99 -24.84 -18.79
C THR A 8 23.46 -23.39 -18.83
N GLY A 9 23.96 -22.92 -19.96
CA GLY A 9 24.37 -21.51 -20.15
C GLY A 9 23.18 -20.53 -20.17
N SER A 10 22.01 -20.94 -20.66
CA SER A 10 20.80 -20.11 -20.69
C SER A 10 20.11 -20.05 -19.32
N SER A 11 20.08 -21.15 -18.56
CA SER A 11 19.51 -21.19 -17.22
C SER A 11 20.32 -20.35 -16.22
N LEU A 12 21.65 -20.37 -16.31
CA LEU A 12 22.53 -19.51 -15.50
C LEU A 12 22.31 -18.02 -15.80
N ARG A 13 22.17 -17.64 -17.07
CA ARG A 13 21.90 -16.25 -17.46
C ARG A 13 20.54 -15.77 -16.95
N LEU A 14 19.51 -16.62 -17.00
CA LEU A 14 18.18 -16.30 -16.46
C LEU A 14 18.19 -16.19 -14.93
N ALA A 15 18.90 -17.10 -14.24
CA ALA A 15 19.06 -17.03 -12.79
C ALA A 15 19.78 -15.74 -12.36
N PHE A 16 20.88 -15.40 -13.03
CA PHE A 16 21.63 -14.17 -12.76
C PHE A 16 20.80 -12.92 -13.05
N GLY A 17 20.03 -12.93 -14.15
CA GLY A 17 19.09 -11.85 -14.50
C GLY A 17 17.98 -11.66 -13.46
N ASN A 18 17.46 -12.75 -12.88
CA ASN A 18 16.45 -12.69 -11.83
C ASN A 18 17.03 -12.16 -10.50
N VAL A 19 18.24 -12.59 -10.13
CA VAL A 19 18.94 -12.08 -8.94
C VAL A 19 19.22 -10.58 -9.08
N LEU A 20 19.71 -10.14 -10.24
CA LEU A 20 19.94 -8.74 -10.52
C LEU A 20 18.64 -7.92 -10.46
N SER A 21 17.57 -8.44 -11.06
CA SER A 21 16.26 -7.79 -11.03
C SER A 21 15.72 -7.63 -9.60
N PHE A 22 15.88 -8.66 -8.77
CA PHE A 22 15.50 -8.61 -7.36
C PHE A 22 16.32 -7.58 -6.58
N PHE A 23 17.64 -7.52 -6.81
CA PHE A 23 18.51 -6.54 -6.16
C PHE A 23 18.14 -5.11 -6.54
N ILE A 24 17.88 -4.85 -7.82
CA ILE A 24 17.42 -3.54 -8.30
C ILE A 24 16.08 -3.17 -7.65
N LEU A 25 15.14 -4.13 -7.55
CA LEU A 25 13.84 -3.89 -6.92
C LEU A 25 13.97 -3.56 -5.42
N LEU A 26 14.90 -4.21 -4.72
CA LEU A 26 15.23 -3.91 -3.33
C LEU A 26 15.79 -2.48 -3.20
N LEU A 27 16.74 -2.11 -4.07
CA LEU A 27 17.28 -0.75 -4.10
C LEU A 27 16.19 0.30 -4.39
N ILE A 28 15.27 0.03 -5.31
CA ILE A 28 14.12 0.90 -5.60
C ILE A 28 13.23 1.05 -4.36
N GLY A 29 12.98 -0.04 -3.62
CA GLY A 29 12.21 0.00 -2.37
C GLY A 29 12.88 0.87 -1.30
N VAL A 30 14.19 0.68 -1.09
CA VAL A 30 14.99 1.50 -0.15
C VAL A 30 15.00 2.97 -0.58
N LEU A 31 15.15 3.25 -1.87
CA LEU A 31 15.10 4.60 -2.43
C LEU A 31 13.73 5.26 -2.21
N ALA A 32 12.64 4.54 -2.52
CA ALA A 32 11.27 5.01 -2.36
C ALA A 32 10.97 5.40 -0.90
N PHE A 33 11.43 4.57 0.04
CA PHE A 33 11.32 4.85 1.47
C PHE A 33 12.16 6.06 1.88
N SER A 34 13.44 6.08 1.50
CA SER A 34 14.42 7.10 1.94
C SER A 34 14.05 8.51 1.49
N ILE A 35 13.60 8.70 0.24
CA ILE A 35 13.21 10.02 -0.28
C ILE A 35 12.08 10.65 0.55
N ARG A 36 11.18 9.83 1.10
CA ARG A 36 10.00 10.28 1.85
C ARG A 36 10.30 10.61 3.32
N LEU A 37 11.50 10.30 3.81
CA LEU A 37 11.93 10.60 5.18
C LEU A 37 12.41 12.04 5.37
N PHE A 38 12.56 12.82 4.31
CA PHE A 38 13.16 14.16 4.39
C PHE A 38 12.50 15.07 5.44
N SER A 39 11.16 15.01 5.57
CA SER A 39 10.43 15.81 6.58
C SER A 39 10.82 15.44 8.01
N VAL A 40 10.95 14.14 8.31
CA VAL A 40 11.30 13.62 9.65
C VAL A 40 12.79 13.77 9.98
N ILE A 41 13.65 13.89 8.97
CA ILE A 41 15.08 14.18 9.19
C ILE A 41 15.29 15.67 9.48
N LYS A 42 14.56 16.55 8.77
CA LYS A 42 14.69 18.00 8.89
C LYS A 42 13.94 18.57 10.11
N TYR A 43 12.78 18.00 10.42
CA TYR A 43 11.92 18.40 11.54
C TYR A 43 11.73 17.21 12.48
N GLU A 44 11.04 17.41 13.60
CA GLU A 44 10.72 16.31 14.50
C GLU A 44 9.71 15.33 13.88
N ARG A 45 9.67 14.11 14.43
CA ARG A 45 8.75 13.04 14.00
C ARG A 45 7.33 13.37 14.47
N VAL A 46 6.68 14.33 13.79
CA VAL A 46 5.34 14.84 14.10
C VAL A 46 4.43 14.64 12.89
N ILE A 47 3.14 14.50 13.15
CA ILE A 47 2.11 14.43 12.11
C ILE A 47 1.94 15.81 11.47
N HIS A 48 2.07 15.86 10.16
CA HIS A 48 1.91 17.08 9.38
C HIS A 48 0.48 17.18 8.85
N GLU A 49 0.05 18.41 8.54
CA GLU A 49 -1.28 18.71 8.02
C GLU A 49 -2.42 18.53 9.06
N PHE A 50 -3.59 19.12 8.78
CA PHE A 50 -4.70 19.16 9.75
C PHE A 50 -5.52 17.86 9.75
N ASP A 51 -5.78 17.29 8.56
CA ASP A 51 -6.63 16.11 8.39
C ASP A 51 -6.08 14.84 9.08
N PRO A 52 -4.76 14.56 9.02
CA PRO A 52 -4.19 13.36 9.63
C PRO A 52 -4.34 13.25 11.15
N TYR A 53 -4.55 14.37 11.87
CA TYR A 53 -4.78 14.34 13.32
C TYR A 53 -6.07 13.59 13.70
N PHE A 54 -7.11 13.70 12.87
CA PHE A 54 -8.34 12.94 13.08
C PHE A 54 -8.08 11.43 12.92
N ASN A 55 -7.43 11.03 11.81
CA ASN A 55 -7.07 9.63 11.55
C ASN A 55 -6.19 9.04 12.66
N TYR A 56 -5.24 9.84 13.17
CA TYR A 56 -4.39 9.45 14.28
C TYR A 56 -5.18 9.22 15.57
N ARG A 57 -6.08 10.14 15.94
CA ARG A 57 -6.96 9.98 17.11
C ARG A 57 -7.78 8.71 17.03
N VAL A 58 -8.35 8.43 15.85
CA VAL A 58 -9.13 7.21 15.61
C VAL A 58 -8.24 5.97 15.78
N THR A 59 -7.02 6.00 15.25
CA THR A 59 -6.05 4.89 15.39
C THR A 59 -5.63 4.68 16.85
N GLN A 60 -5.44 5.76 17.62
CA GLN A 60 -5.18 5.67 19.05
C GLN A 60 -6.36 5.05 19.82
N TYR A 61 -7.59 5.40 19.46
CA TYR A 61 -8.79 4.80 20.07
C TYR A 61 -8.86 3.30 19.76
N LEU A 62 -8.63 2.91 18.51
CA LEU A 62 -8.57 1.52 18.08
C LEU A 62 -7.51 0.72 18.84
N ALA A 63 -6.30 1.29 19.01
CA ALA A 63 -5.21 0.64 19.72
C ALA A 63 -5.48 0.43 21.20
N LYS A 64 -6.26 1.33 21.83
CA LYS A 64 -6.57 1.27 23.28
C LYS A 64 -7.78 0.41 23.60
N ASN A 65 -8.85 0.52 22.82
CA ASN A 65 -10.16 -0.09 23.13
C ASN A 65 -10.48 -1.31 22.26
N GLY A 66 -9.71 -1.54 21.19
CA GLY A 66 -9.91 -2.67 20.28
C GLY A 66 -10.97 -2.43 19.20
N ILE A 67 -11.17 -3.44 18.35
CA ILE A 67 -11.97 -3.34 17.12
C ILE A 67 -13.48 -3.25 17.41
N TYR A 68 -13.97 -4.00 18.40
CA TYR A 68 -15.41 -4.02 18.73
C TYR A 68 -15.91 -2.68 19.26
N ASP A 69 -15.15 -2.07 20.18
CA ASP A 69 -15.48 -0.77 20.73
C ASP A 69 -15.25 0.34 19.72
N PHE A 70 -14.29 0.18 18.80
CA PHE A 70 -14.10 1.09 17.66
C PHE A 70 -15.31 1.08 16.72
N TRP A 71 -15.86 -0.08 16.38
CA TRP A 71 -17.01 -0.18 15.47
C TRP A 71 -18.27 0.50 16.03
N ASN A 72 -18.47 0.43 17.34
CA ASN A 72 -19.60 1.06 18.04
C ASN A 72 -19.27 2.44 18.62
N TRP A 73 -18.14 3.04 18.21
CA TRP A 73 -17.67 4.27 18.83
C TRP A 73 -18.53 5.48 18.44
N PHE A 74 -19.12 6.10 19.45
CA PHE A 74 -19.73 7.43 19.39
C PHE A 74 -18.79 8.47 20.01
N ASP A 75 -18.39 9.47 19.22
CA ASP A 75 -17.53 10.56 19.67
C ASP A 75 -18.38 11.75 20.10
N ASP A 76 -18.51 11.93 21.41
CA ASP A 76 -19.22 13.03 22.07
C ASP A 76 -18.43 14.35 22.08
N ARG A 77 -17.13 14.29 21.79
CA ARG A 77 -16.24 15.47 21.84
C ARG A 77 -16.21 16.27 20.54
N THR A 78 -16.64 15.66 19.44
CA THR A 78 -16.74 16.34 18.14
C THR A 78 -18.17 16.76 17.86
N TRP A 79 -18.35 17.88 17.17
CA TRP A 79 -19.68 18.36 16.77
C TRP A 79 -20.65 18.58 17.95
N TYR A 80 -20.21 19.27 18.99
CA TYR A 80 -21.08 19.64 20.10
C TYR A 80 -22.27 20.49 19.60
N PRO A 81 -23.53 20.19 19.95
CA PRO A 81 -24.00 19.21 20.94
C PRO A 81 -24.41 17.82 20.38
N LEU A 82 -24.28 17.58 19.07
CA LEU A 82 -24.83 16.39 18.40
C LEU A 82 -23.95 15.14 18.53
N GLY A 83 -22.62 15.30 18.61
CA GLY A 83 -21.68 14.17 18.55
C GLY A 83 -21.51 13.62 17.12
N ARG A 84 -20.66 12.60 16.96
CA ARG A 84 -20.46 11.89 15.69
C ARG A 84 -20.31 10.39 15.91
N VAL A 85 -21.08 9.58 15.17
CA VAL A 85 -20.88 8.12 15.10
C VAL A 85 -19.67 7.84 14.21
N ILE A 86 -18.54 7.41 14.77
CA ILE A 86 -17.29 7.24 14.01
C ILE A 86 -17.31 5.96 13.18
N GLY A 87 -17.75 4.84 13.76
CA GLY A 87 -17.70 3.53 13.12
C GLY A 87 -18.45 3.45 11.77
N GLY A 88 -19.52 4.24 11.61
CA GLY A 88 -20.32 4.29 10.37
C GLY A 88 -20.00 5.45 9.42
N THR A 89 -19.17 6.42 9.83
CA THR A 89 -18.92 7.65 9.03
C THR A 89 -17.47 7.83 8.61
N VAL A 90 -16.60 6.85 8.90
CA VAL A 90 -15.18 6.88 8.56
C VAL A 90 -14.81 5.62 7.79
N TYR A 91 -13.92 5.78 6.81
CA TYR A 91 -13.28 4.68 6.11
C TYR A 91 -12.26 4.00 7.03
N PRO A 92 -12.48 2.76 7.48
CA PRO A 92 -11.63 2.14 8.49
C PRO A 92 -10.34 1.56 7.90
N GLY A 93 -10.13 1.62 6.57
CA GLY A 93 -9.00 0.96 5.92
C GLY A 93 -7.64 1.40 6.47
N LEU A 94 -7.41 2.71 6.60
CA LEU A 94 -6.14 3.25 7.11
C LEU A 94 -5.92 2.90 8.58
N THR A 95 -6.96 3.11 9.41
CA THR A 95 -6.88 2.91 10.87
C THR A 95 -6.68 1.44 11.21
N LEU A 96 -7.37 0.52 10.53
CA LEU A 96 -7.18 -0.93 10.68
C LEU A 96 -5.80 -1.37 10.18
N THR A 97 -5.29 -0.78 9.09
CA THR A 97 -3.96 -1.12 8.56
C THR A 97 -2.85 -0.68 9.53
N ALA A 98 -2.91 0.54 10.06
CA ALA A 98 -1.92 0.99 11.05
C ALA A 98 -2.08 0.28 12.40
N GLY A 99 -3.31 0.00 12.82
CA GLY A 99 -3.60 -0.74 14.06
C GLY A 99 -3.08 -2.17 14.01
N THR A 100 -3.25 -2.87 12.88
CA THR A 100 -2.69 -4.22 12.69
C THR A 100 -1.17 -4.19 12.61
N LEU A 101 -0.57 -3.20 11.95
CA LEU A 101 0.89 -3.02 11.92
C LEU A 101 1.44 -2.79 13.34
N TRP A 102 0.79 -1.94 14.13
CA TRP A 102 1.16 -1.71 15.53
C TRP A 102 1.02 -2.98 16.37
N TRP A 103 -0.07 -3.74 16.20
CA TRP A 103 -0.29 -5.00 16.93
C TRP A 103 0.78 -6.05 16.59
N ILE A 104 1.14 -6.20 15.31
CA ILE A 104 2.23 -7.10 14.88
C ILE A 104 3.56 -6.68 15.51
N LEU A 105 3.90 -5.38 15.47
CA LEU A 105 5.14 -4.87 16.06
C LEU A 105 5.20 -5.11 17.58
N ASN A 106 4.08 -4.89 18.26
CA ASN A 106 3.96 -5.16 19.69
C ASN A 106 4.05 -6.66 20.02
N SER A 107 3.51 -7.52 19.15
CA SER A 107 3.62 -9.00 19.25
C SER A 107 5.07 -9.48 19.10
N LEU A 108 5.89 -8.74 18.36
CA LEU A 108 7.33 -8.98 18.20
C LEU A 108 8.18 -8.35 19.32
N ASN A 109 7.53 -7.85 20.39
CA ASN A 109 8.17 -7.17 21.52
C ASN A 109 8.98 -5.92 21.14
N ILE A 110 8.57 -5.20 20.09
CA ILE A 110 9.15 -3.90 19.72
C ILE A 110 8.22 -2.80 20.24
N PRO A 111 8.54 -2.13 21.37
CA PRO A 111 7.65 -1.16 22.01
C PRO A 111 7.66 0.17 21.26
N LEU A 112 6.96 0.25 20.12
CA LEU A 112 6.77 1.47 19.35
C LEU A 112 5.47 2.16 19.75
N SER A 113 5.51 3.50 19.86
CA SER A 113 4.29 4.29 20.02
C SER A 113 3.44 4.24 18.76
N VAL A 114 2.12 4.32 18.92
CA VAL A 114 1.14 4.33 17.80
C VAL A 114 1.46 5.47 16.82
N GLU A 115 1.94 6.60 17.33
CA GLU A 115 2.37 7.74 16.52
C GLU A 115 3.51 7.39 15.57
N THR A 116 4.50 6.62 16.06
CA THR A 116 5.64 6.19 15.24
C THR A 116 5.17 5.34 14.09
N VAL A 117 4.26 4.41 14.35
CA VAL A 117 3.67 3.56 13.32
C VAL A 117 2.92 4.40 12.29
N CYS A 118 2.03 5.30 12.73
CA CYS A 118 1.27 6.18 11.82
C CYS A 118 2.17 7.03 10.92
N VAL A 119 3.26 7.60 11.46
CA VAL A 119 4.19 8.45 10.69
C VAL A 119 4.93 7.66 9.60
N PHE A 120 5.29 6.40 9.88
CA PHE A 120 6.03 5.55 8.93
C PHE A 120 5.15 4.68 8.02
N THR A 121 3.84 4.62 8.25
CA THR A 121 2.89 3.88 7.39
C THR A 121 3.00 4.34 5.93
N ALA A 122 2.94 5.64 5.66
CA ALA A 122 2.95 6.17 4.29
C ALA A 122 4.23 5.84 3.50
N PRO A 123 5.46 6.08 4.04
CA PRO A 123 6.70 5.66 3.38
C PRO A 123 6.78 4.14 3.14
N THR A 124 6.34 3.34 4.11
CA THR A 124 6.38 1.87 4.02
C THR A 124 5.48 1.37 2.89
N PHE A 125 4.24 1.84 2.85
CA PHE A 125 3.30 1.48 1.78
C PHE A 125 3.72 2.01 0.41
N SER A 126 4.45 3.12 0.35
CA SER A 126 5.00 3.61 -0.92
C SER A 126 6.09 2.71 -1.49
N ALA A 127 6.95 2.14 -0.64
CA ALA A 127 7.95 1.15 -1.07
C ALA A 127 7.26 -0.13 -1.59
N ILE A 128 6.21 -0.59 -0.90
CA ILE A 128 5.41 -1.73 -1.33
C ILE A 128 4.63 -1.41 -2.62
N ALA A 129 4.18 -0.17 -2.82
CA ALA A 129 3.54 0.28 -4.06
C ALA A 129 4.49 0.17 -5.25
N ALA A 130 5.77 0.54 -5.09
CA ALA A 130 6.77 0.37 -6.15
C ALA A 130 6.94 -1.10 -6.54
N TRP A 131 6.88 -2.02 -5.56
CA TRP A 131 6.90 -3.46 -5.85
C TRP A 131 5.62 -3.94 -6.55
N ALA A 132 4.45 -3.43 -6.14
CA ALA A 132 3.19 -3.74 -6.81
C ALA A 132 3.19 -3.25 -8.28
N THR A 133 3.77 -2.08 -8.56
CA THR A 133 3.94 -1.56 -9.93
C THR A 133 4.86 -2.44 -10.77
N PHE A 134 5.98 -2.90 -10.20
CA PHE A 134 6.83 -3.88 -10.86
C PHE A 134 6.04 -5.12 -11.29
N LEU A 135 5.24 -5.68 -10.36
CA LEU A 135 4.43 -6.87 -10.64
C LEU A 135 3.39 -6.60 -11.73
N LEU A 136 2.67 -5.48 -11.67
CA LEU A 136 1.68 -5.08 -12.67
C LEU A 136 2.31 -4.98 -14.06
N THR A 137 3.36 -4.17 -14.21
CA THR A 137 3.97 -3.91 -15.52
C THR A 137 4.72 -5.13 -16.07
N LYS A 138 5.25 -5.99 -15.18
CA LYS A 138 5.84 -7.27 -15.57
C LYS A 138 4.85 -8.17 -16.31
N GLU A 139 3.58 -8.22 -15.86
CA GLU A 139 2.54 -9.02 -16.51
C GLU A 139 2.13 -8.46 -17.89
N VAL A 140 2.31 -7.15 -18.12
CA VAL A 140 1.88 -6.49 -19.37
C VAL A 140 2.94 -6.54 -20.47
N LYS A 141 4.19 -6.19 -20.15
CA LYS A 141 5.27 -6.07 -21.16
C LYS A 141 6.55 -6.84 -20.84
N GLY A 142 6.75 -7.27 -19.60
CA GLY A 142 7.94 -8.00 -19.16
C GLY A 142 8.78 -7.28 -18.11
N THR A 143 9.85 -7.95 -17.68
CA THR A 143 10.65 -7.57 -16.49
C THR A 143 11.36 -6.23 -16.61
N GLY A 144 11.96 -5.93 -17.76
CA GLY A 144 12.66 -4.66 -17.98
C GLY A 144 11.75 -3.45 -17.84
N ALA A 145 10.56 -3.51 -18.46
CA ALA A 145 9.54 -2.47 -18.34
C ALA A 145 9.05 -2.33 -16.88
N GLY A 146 8.92 -3.45 -16.16
CA GLY A 146 8.55 -3.45 -14.75
C GLY A 146 9.54 -2.72 -13.86
N LEU A 147 10.85 -2.96 -14.03
CA LEU A 147 11.88 -2.29 -13.23
C LEU A 147 11.89 -0.79 -13.49
N THR A 148 11.75 -0.37 -14.75
CA THR A 148 11.67 1.06 -15.09
C THR A 148 10.41 1.71 -14.52
N ALA A 149 9.25 1.05 -14.58
CA ALA A 149 8.01 1.58 -14.03
C ALA A 149 8.07 1.73 -12.50
N ALA A 150 8.64 0.76 -11.80
CA ALA A 150 8.83 0.82 -10.35
C ALA A 150 9.77 1.96 -9.94
N ALA A 151 10.87 2.17 -10.67
CA ALA A 151 11.80 3.27 -10.41
C ALA A 151 11.13 4.64 -10.64
N LEU A 152 10.33 4.77 -11.69
CA LEU A 152 9.58 6.00 -11.97
C LEU A 152 8.55 6.30 -10.88
N LEU A 153 7.77 5.31 -10.43
CA LEU A 153 6.81 5.50 -9.34
C LEU A 153 7.51 5.87 -8.02
N ALA A 154 8.67 5.27 -7.73
CA ALA A 154 9.43 5.58 -6.52
C ALA A 154 9.81 7.07 -6.41
N MET A 155 10.13 7.71 -7.55
CA MET A 155 10.62 9.09 -7.63
C MET A 155 9.56 10.12 -8.07
N VAL A 156 8.34 9.71 -8.43
CA VAL A 156 7.35 10.64 -8.98
C VAL A 156 6.91 11.67 -7.91
N PRO A 157 7.07 12.98 -8.16
CA PRO A 157 6.78 14.01 -7.16
C PRO A 157 5.30 14.04 -6.75
N SER A 158 4.39 13.76 -7.68
CA SER A 158 2.95 13.73 -7.41
C SER A 158 2.54 12.65 -6.41
N TYR A 159 3.27 11.52 -6.35
CA TYR A 159 3.01 10.51 -5.33
C TYR A 159 3.77 10.83 -4.04
N ILE A 160 5.00 11.34 -4.13
CA ILE A 160 5.78 11.74 -2.96
C ILE A 160 5.01 12.77 -2.13
N SER A 161 4.40 13.78 -2.74
CA SER A 161 3.69 14.85 -2.02
C SER A 161 2.54 14.36 -1.12
N ARG A 162 1.95 13.20 -1.43
CA ARG A 162 0.84 12.58 -0.68
C ARG A 162 1.28 11.41 0.21
N SER A 163 2.56 11.04 0.19
CA SER A 163 3.11 9.87 0.90
C SER A 163 4.39 10.19 1.69
N VAL A 164 4.60 11.46 2.04
CA VAL A 164 5.72 11.89 2.89
C VAL A 164 5.56 11.31 4.30
N ALA A 165 6.68 11.01 4.97
CA ALA A 165 6.65 10.64 6.38
C ALA A 165 5.97 11.74 7.21
N GLY A 166 4.96 11.36 7.99
CA GLY A 166 4.13 12.28 8.79
C GLY A 166 2.81 12.66 8.12
N SER A 167 2.64 12.41 6.82
CA SER A 167 1.38 12.56 6.09
C SER A 167 0.52 11.30 6.27
N TYR A 168 -0.22 11.22 7.39
CA TYR A 168 -1.07 10.07 7.71
C TYR A 168 -2.48 10.20 7.12
N ASP A 169 -2.54 10.09 5.80
CA ASP A 169 -3.76 10.16 5.01
C ASP A 169 -4.05 8.85 4.23
N ASN A 170 -5.31 8.66 3.85
CA ASN A 170 -5.83 7.44 3.23
C ASN A 170 -5.21 7.18 1.85
N GLU A 171 -4.84 8.24 1.13
CA GLU A 171 -4.34 8.15 -0.23
C GLU A 171 -3.02 7.37 -0.35
N ALA A 172 -2.14 7.48 0.65
CA ALA A 172 -0.83 6.84 0.65
C ALA A 172 -0.95 5.31 0.53
N VAL A 173 -1.92 4.72 1.24
CA VAL A 173 -2.21 3.27 1.24
C VAL A 173 -3.17 2.91 0.09
N ALA A 174 -4.11 3.79 -0.25
CA ALA A 174 -5.07 3.55 -1.33
C ALA A 174 -4.39 3.35 -2.69
N ILE A 175 -3.33 4.09 -3.01
CA ILE A 175 -2.60 3.96 -4.28
C ILE A 175 -1.93 2.58 -4.40
N PHE A 176 -1.35 2.06 -3.31
CA PHE A 176 -0.82 0.70 -3.28
C PHE A 176 -1.94 -0.32 -3.58
N ALA A 177 -3.05 -0.23 -2.85
CA ALA A 177 -4.17 -1.17 -2.98
C ALA A 177 -4.79 -1.14 -4.39
N LEU A 178 -4.86 0.05 -5.01
CA LEU A 178 -5.32 0.23 -6.39
C LEU A 178 -4.42 -0.52 -7.39
N ILE A 179 -3.10 -0.27 -7.35
CA ILE A 179 -2.13 -0.89 -8.26
C ILE A 179 -2.12 -2.41 -8.08
N PHE A 180 -2.19 -2.88 -6.83
CA PHE A 180 -2.23 -4.30 -6.54
C PHE A 180 -3.51 -4.98 -7.03
N THR A 181 -4.66 -4.30 -6.93
CA THR A 181 -5.93 -4.79 -7.50
C THR A 181 -5.84 -4.90 -9.02
N PHE A 182 -5.29 -3.89 -9.70
CA PHE A 182 -5.08 -3.98 -11.15
C PHE A 182 -4.11 -5.09 -11.55
N TYR A 183 -3.07 -5.35 -10.74
CA TYR A 183 -2.17 -6.48 -10.96
C TYR A 183 -2.91 -7.81 -10.92
N LEU A 184 -3.69 -8.04 -9.86
CA LEU A 184 -4.47 -9.27 -9.72
C LEU A 184 -5.55 -9.40 -10.80
N TYR A 185 -6.16 -8.29 -11.21
CA TYR A 185 -7.11 -8.27 -12.31
C TYR A 185 -6.49 -8.75 -13.63
N ILE A 186 -5.37 -8.16 -14.06
CA ILE A 186 -4.67 -8.59 -15.28
C ILE A 186 -4.20 -10.04 -15.16
N LYS A 187 -3.67 -10.43 -13.99
CA LYS A 187 -3.24 -11.81 -13.76
C LYS A 187 -4.40 -12.81 -13.82
N THR A 188 -5.58 -12.41 -13.37
CA THR A 188 -6.82 -13.21 -13.47
C THR A 188 -7.22 -13.38 -14.94
N LEU A 189 -7.18 -12.30 -15.74
CA LEU A 189 -7.49 -12.37 -17.17
C LEU A 189 -6.50 -13.26 -17.94
N ASN A 190 -5.21 -13.15 -17.65
CA ASN A 190 -4.18 -13.95 -18.32
C ASN A 190 -4.22 -15.43 -17.94
N THR A 191 -4.53 -15.76 -16.67
CA THR A 191 -4.50 -17.14 -16.18
C THR A 191 -5.84 -17.86 -16.28
N GLY A 192 -6.96 -17.13 -16.18
CA GLY A 192 -8.31 -17.70 -16.16
C GLY A 192 -8.65 -18.52 -14.90
N SER A 193 -7.92 -18.36 -13.80
CA SER A 193 -8.12 -19.16 -12.58
C SER A 193 -9.03 -18.47 -11.56
N LEU A 194 -9.96 -19.24 -10.99
CA LEU A 194 -10.85 -18.80 -9.91
C LEU A 194 -10.10 -18.31 -8.68
N PHE A 195 -8.92 -18.87 -8.40
CA PHE A 195 -8.08 -18.45 -7.27
C PHE A 195 -7.62 -16.99 -7.38
N TYR A 196 -7.20 -16.56 -8.58
CA TYR A 196 -6.81 -15.16 -8.78
C TYR A 196 -8.03 -14.24 -8.78
N ALA A 197 -9.19 -14.72 -9.23
CA ALA A 197 -10.44 -13.97 -9.17
C ALA A 197 -10.90 -13.70 -7.72
N THR A 198 -10.83 -14.69 -6.82
CA THR A 198 -11.15 -14.48 -5.40
C THR A 198 -10.14 -13.57 -4.72
N LEU A 199 -8.84 -13.71 -5.00
CA LEU A 199 -7.83 -12.77 -4.51
C LEU A 199 -8.07 -11.34 -4.99
N ASN A 200 -8.46 -11.17 -6.25
CA ASN A 200 -8.80 -9.86 -6.81
C ASN A 200 -10.02 -9.25 -6.10
N ALA A 201 -11.06 -10.04 -5.83
CA ALA A 201 -12.23 -9.58 -5.08
C ALA A 201 -11.88 -9.13 -3.66
N ILE A 202 -10.99 -9.85 -2.97
CA ILE A 202 -10.50 -9.48 -1.63
C ILE A 202 -9.67 -8.18 -1.70
N ALA A 203 -8.78 -8.05 -2.69
CA ALA A 203 -7.98 -6.85 -2.89
C ALA A 203 -8.85 -5.62 -3.20
N TYR A 204 -9.88 -5.80 -4.02
CA TYR A 204 -10.87 -4.77 -4.32
C TYR A 204 -11.68 -4.37 -3.08
N PHE A 205 -12.11 -5.35 -2.28
CA PHE A 205 -12.76 -5.08 -1.00
C PHE A 205 -11.85 -4.27 -0.07
N TYR A 206 -10.58 -4.66 0.05
CA TYR A 206 -9.59 -3.89 0.82
C TYR A 206 -9.47 -2.45 0.32
N TRP A 207 -9.32 -2.23 -1.00
CA TRP A 207 -9.23 -0.89 -1.58
C TRP A 207 -10.49 -0.04 -1.28
N SER A 208 -11.68 -0.65 -1.32
CA SER A 208 -12.95 0.03 -1.03
C SER A 208 -13.04 0.59 0.41
N LEU A 209 -12.22 0.07 1.34
CA LEU A 209 -12.17 0.54 2.71
C LEU A 209 -11.42 1.86 2.89
N PHE A 210 -10.77 2.40 1.85
CA PHE A 210 -9.95 3.61 1.93
C PHE A 210 -10.60 4.85 1.32
N LEU A 211 -11.31 4.70 0.21
CA LEU A 211 -11.82 5.84 -0.56
C LEU A 211 -13.22 5.56 -1.11
N SER A 212 -14.10 6.56 -1.07
CA SER A 212 -15.42 6.52 -1.71
C SER A 212 -15.36 6.39 -3.24
N ALA A 213 -14.18 6.57 -3.85
CA ALA A 213 -13.96 6.57 -5.29
C ALA A 213 -14.05 5.19 -5.97
N VAL A 214 -14.72 4.23 -5.32
CA VAL A 214 -15.00 2.88 -5.84
C VAL A 214 -15.69 2.92 -7.21
N HIS A 215 -16.45 3.99 -7.48
CA HIS A 215 -17.06 4.25 -8.79
C HIS A 215 -16.05 4.39 -9.94
N CYS A 216 -14.81 4.81 -9.68
CA CYS A 216 -13.82 5.03 -10.72
C CYS A 216 -13.46 3.73 -11.47
N ILE A 217 -13.27 2.61 -10.74
CA ILE A 217 -12.95 1.30 -11.35
C ILE A 217 -14.18 0.68 -12.02
N CYS A 218 -15.37 0.80 -11.40
CA CYS A 218 -16.61 0.27 -11.99
C CYS A 218 -16.91 0.90 -13.36
N SER A 219 -16.60 2.19 -13.52
CA SER A 219 -16.68 2.87 -14.80
C SER A 219 -15.61 2.41 -15.80
N THR A 220 -14.38 2.08 -15.39
CA THR A 220 -13.35 1.58 -16.33
C THR A 220 -13.63 0.16 -16.81
N CYS A 221 -14.15 -0.71 -15.94
CA CYS A 221 -14.52 -2.09 -16.31
C CYS A 221 -15.63 -2.14 -17.37
N LYS A 222 -16.53 -1.14 -17.42
CA LYS A 222 -17.55 -1.06 -18.48
C LYS A 222 -16.95 -0.89 -19.88
N TYR A 223 -15.72 -0.40 -20.02
CA TYR A 223 -15.08 -0.15 -21.32
C TYR A 223 -14.17 -1.28 -21.82
N VAL A 224 -13.89 -2.31 -21.00
CA VAL A 224 -13.00 -3.42 -21.38
C VAL A 224 -13.77 -4.65 -21.87
N VAL A 225 -15.09 -4.70 -21.68
CA VAL A 225 -15.96 -5.84 -22.07
C VAL A 225 -16.72 -5.56 -23.38
N HIS A 226 -16.27 -4.58 -24.17
CA HIS A 226 -16.79 -4.31 -25.52
C HIS A 226 -15.68 -4.37 -26.56
#